data_AF-A0A537BFD1-F1
#
_entry.id   AF-A0A537BFD1-F1
#
_cell.length_a   1.000
_cell.length_b   1.000
_cell.length_c   1.000
_cell.angle_alpha   90.00
_cell.angle_beta   90.00
_cell.angle_gamma   90.00
#
_symmetry.space_group_name_H-M   'P 1'
#
loop_
_entity.id
_entity.type
_entity.pdbx_description
1 polymer ?
#
loop_
_entity_poly.entity_id
_entity_poly.type
_entity_poly.pdbx_seq_one_letter_code
_entity_poly.pdbx_strand_id
1 'polypeptide(L)' 'MSTCLERRIAELSEEIRRYPTPIARCDEQLTALLEERARLIALSGEPACPPLATWTNDGGSDAA' A
#
# COMPACT_ATOMS: atom_id res chain seq x y z
N MET A 1 -15.20 16.84 1.54
CA MET A 1 -14.84 16.06 0.34
C MET A 1 -13.90 14.88 0.67
N SER A 2 -13.73 14.49 1.94
CA SER A 2 -12.78 13.44 2.35
C SER A 2 -13.39 12.03 2.37
N THR A 3 -14.68 11.90 2.67
CA THR A 3 -15.35 10.59 2.85
C THR A 3 -15.35 9.70 1.61
N CYS A 4 -15.47 10.28 0.41
CA CYS A 4 -15.42 9.53 -0.85
C CYS A 4 -14.02 8.98 -1.14
N LEU A 5 -12.96 9.73 -0.79
CA LEU A 5 -11.57 9.32 -0.98
C LEU A 5 -11.18 8.24 0.02
N GLU A 6 -11.52 8.42 1.30
CA GLU A 6 -11.29 7.45 2.38
C GLU A 6 -11.94 6.10 2.04
N ARG A 7 -13.19 6.11 1.58
CA ARG A 7 -13.88 4.89 1.14
C ARG A 7 -13.12 4.19 0.00
N ARG A 8 -12.67 4.95 -0.99
CA ARG A 8 -11.94 4.38 -2.14
C ARG A 8 -10.58 3.81 -1.74
N ILE A 9 -9.88 4.48 -0.82
CA ILE A 9 -8.62 3.98 -0.25
C ILE A 9 -8.85 2.66 0.50
N ALA A 10 -9.95 2.55 1.26
CA ALA A 10 -10.31 1.32 1.97
C ALA A 10 -10.63 0.16 1.01
N GLU A 11 -11.37 0.43 -0.07
CA GLU A 11 -11.67 -0.56 -1.12
C GLU A 11 -10.39 -1.10 -1.78
N LEU A 12 -9.50 -0.21 -2.22
CA LEU A 12 -8.22 -0.60 -2.84
C LEU A 12 -7.33 -1.36 -1.86
N SER A 13 -7.34 -0.98 -0.58
CA SER A 13 -6.55 -1.67 0.45
C SER A 13 -7.02 -3.11 0.66
N GLU A 14 -8.33 -3.34 0.62
CA GLU A 14 -8.88 -4.69 0.73
C GLU A 14 -8.63 -5.52 -0.53
N GLU A 15 -8.69 -4.91 -1.71
CA GLU A 15 -8.34 -5.55 -2.97
C GLU A 15 -6.88 -6.03 -2.97
N ILE A 16 -5.94 -5.15 -2.58
CA ILE A 16 -4.52 -5.48 -2.46
C ILE A 16 -4.29 -6.60 -1.45
N ARG A 17 -5.03 -6.62 -0.33
CA ARG A 17 -4.91 -7.66 0.71
C ARG A 17 -5.37 -9.03 0.21
N ARG A 18 -6.40 -9.07 -0.64
CA ARG A 18 -6.92 -10.30 -1.24
C ARG A 18 -6.20 -10.69 -2.53
N TYR A 19 -5.26 -9.86 -2.99
CA TYR A 19 -4.56 -10.06 -4.24
C TYR A 19 -3.73 -11.37 -4.17
N PRO A 20 -3.84 -12.27 -5.17
CA PRO A 20 -3.11 -13.52 -5.18
C PRO A 20 -1.60 -13.26 -5.15
N THR A 21 -0.80 -14.22 -4.68
CA THR A 21 0.66 -14.04 -4.52
C THR A 21 1.29 -13.53 -5.82
N PRO A 22 1.72 -12.26 -5.86
CA PRO A 22 2.22 -11.65 -7.09
C PRO A 22 3.57 -12.26 -7.44
N ILE A 23 3.79 -12.56 -8.71
CA ILE A 23 5.14 -12.83 -9.19
C ILE A 23 5.87 -11.48 -9.23
N ALA A 24 6.85 -11.30 -8.35
CA ALA A 24 7.58 -10.06 -8.22
C ALA A 24 8.03 -9.52 -9.59
N ARG A 25 7.73 -8.25 -9.88
CA ARG A 25 8.05 -7.51 -11.11
C ARG A 25 7.29 -7.88 -12.38
N CYS A 26 6.60 -9.02 -12.43
CA CYS A 26 5.74 -9.37 -13.57
C CYS A 26 4.28 -8.94 -13.37
N ASP A 27 3.92 -8.57 -12.15
CA ASP A 27 2.55 -8.19 -11.81
C ASP A 27 2.32 -6.68 -11.93
N GLU A 28 2.01 -6.26 -13.15
CA GLU A 28 1.65 -4.87 -13.48
C GLU A 28 0.34 -4.46 -12.80
N GLN A 29 -0.57 -5.41 -12.56
CA GLN A 29 -1.86 -5.13 -11.93
C GLN A 29 -1.69 -4.76 -10.46
N LEU A 30 -0.90 -5.51 -9.69
CA LEU A 30 -0.60 -5.15 -8.31
C LEU A 30 0.13 -3.80 -8.22
N THR A 31 1.03 -3.54 -9.16
CA THR A 31 1.75 -2.26 -9.23
C THR A 31 0.76 -1.10 -9.43
N ALA A 32 -0.16 -1.22 -10.39
CA ALA A 32 -1.18 -0.21 -10.64
C ALA A 32 -2.10 0.03 -9.42
N LEU A 33 -2.49 -1.03 -8.70
CA LEU A 33 -3.31 -0.91 -7.48
C LEU A 33 -2.58 -0.14 -6.38
N LEU A 34 -1.28 -0.40 -6.19
CA LEU A 34 -0.45 0.28 -5.20
C LEU A 34 -0.26 1.77 -5.54
N GLU A 35 0.00 2.09 -6.80
CA GLU A 35 0.16 3.45 -7.29
C GLU A 35 -1.13 4.27 -7.12
N GLU A 36 -2.27 3.70 -7.48
CA GLU A 36 -3.56 4.39 -7.34
C GLU A 36 -3.89 4.64 -5.86
N ARG A 37 -3.63 3.68 -4.97
CA ARG A 37 -3.78 3.89 -3.52
C ARG A 37 -2.89 5.03 -3.03
N ALA A 38 -1.63 5.07 -3.45
CA ALA A 38 -0.69 6.13 -3.07
C ALA A 38 -1.15 7.52 -3.55
N ARG A 39 -1.67 7.61 -4.78
CA ARG A 39 -2.23 8.85 -5.34
C ARG A 39 -3.42 9.35 -4.52
N LEU A 40 -4.34 8.47 -4.13
CA LEU A 40 -5.52 8.85 -3.37
C LEU A 40 -5.18 9.30 -1.94
N ILE A 41 -4.19 8.67 -1.30
CA ILE A 41 -3.68 9.11 0.01
C ILE A 41 -3.05 10.50 -0.09
N ALA A 42 -2.24 10.75 -1.13
CA ALA A 42 -1.67 12.08 -1.35
C ALA A 42 -2.77 13.14 -1.56
N LEU A 43 -3.87 12.77 -2.22
CA LEU A 43 -5.02 13.65 -2.46
C LEU A 43 -5.91 13.85 -1.22
N SER A 44 -6.01 12.86 -0.32
CA SER A 44 -6.78 12.99 0.92
C SER A 44 -6.15 13.98 1.90
N GLY A 45 -4.89 14.36 1.69
CA GLY A 45 -4.14 15.24 2.58
C GLY A 45 -3.74 14.57 3.89
N GLU A 46 -3.95 13.25 4.01
CA GLU A 46 -3.40 12.49 5.11
C GLU A 46 -1.87 12.48 4.99
N PRO A 47 -1.13 12.75 6.08
CA PRO A 47 0.30 12.64 6.04
C PRO A 47 0.66 11.20 5.67
N ALA A 48 1.40 11.03 4.57
CA ALA A 48 2.14 9.80 4.31
C ALA A 48 2.90 9.43 5.59
N CYS A 49 2.93 8.14 5.92
CA CYS A 49 3.37 7.57 7.20
C CYS A 49 4.34 8.50 7.96
N PRO A 50 4.02 8.89 9.21
CA PRO A 50 4.88 9.82 9.94
C PRO A 50 6.31 9.26 9.95
N PRO A 51 7.35 10.12 9.92
CA PRO A 51 8.75 9.68 9.87
C PRO A 51 9.19 8.78 11.05
N LEU A 52 8.32 8.60 12.05
CA LEU A 52 8.45 7.65 13.16
C LEU A 52 7.98 6.22 12.84
N ALA A 53 7.38 5.97 11.67
CA ALA A 53 7.16 4.61 11.16
C ALA A 53 8.50 4.05 10.66
N THR A 54 9.43 3.82 11.60
CA THR A 54 10.69 3.16 11.33
C THR A 54 10.39 1.78 10.76
N TRP A 55 10.85 1.52 9.54
CA TRP A 55 10.83 0.17 8.97
C TRP A 55 11.86 -0.67 9.76
N THR A 56 11.38 -1.44 10.73
CA THR A 56 12.20 -2.32 11.58
C THR A 56 12.31 -3.75 11.01
N ASN A 57 12.62 -3.89 9.72
CA ASN A 57 12.96 -5.20 9.17
C ASN A 57 14.20 -5.05 8.28
N ASP A 58 15.33 -5.36 8.89
CA ASP A 58 16.68 -5.44 8.36
C ASP A 58 17.01 -6.81 7.75
N GLY A 59 16.01 -7.68 7.56
CA GLY A 59 16.21 -9.03 7.03
C GLY A 59 16.91 -9.90 8.07
N GLY A 60 16.19 -10.21 9.15
CA GLY A 60 16.66 -11.14 10.17
C GLY A 60 17.21 -12.42 9.54
N SER A 61 18.48 -12.71 9.82
CA SER A 61 19.16 -13.95 9.48
C SER A 61 18.58 -15.10 10.31
N ASP A 62 17.35 -15.54 10.03
CA ASP A 62 16.91 -16.89 10.40
C ASP A 62 17.52 -17.90 9.39
N ALA A 63 18.84 -17.98 9.41
CA ALA A 63 19.60 -19.11 8.89
C ALA A 63 19.85 -20.04 10.08
N ALA A 64 18.89 -20.94 10.31
CA ALA A 64 19.07 -22.11 11.18
C ALA A 64 19.88 -23.19 10.46
#